data_AF-A0A9R0STC6-F1
#
_entry.id   AF-A0A9R0STC6-F1
#
_cell.length_a   1.000
_cell.length_b   1.000
_cell.length_c   1.000
_cell.angle_alpha   90.00
_cell.angle_beta   90.00
_cell.angle_gamma   90.00
#
_symmetry.space_group_name_H-M   'P 1'
#
loop_
_entity.id
_entity.type
_entity.pdbx_description
1 polymer ?
#
loop_
_entity_poly.entity_id
_entity_poly.type
_entity_poly.pdbx_seq_one_letter_code
_entity_poly.pdbx_strand_id
1 'polypeptide(L)'
;MEKSTIVRFTAKFLVVASGENSAENIPMIPGLQSFPGDVIHSSSYKSGKSYSGMNVLVVGSGNSGMEIAYDLVAHGANTSVVIRSPIHVVTKELIRLGMTLARRLPLNLVDNLLVMAANLIFGDLSRYGIRRPKMGPMILK
;
A
#
# COMPACT_ATOMS: atom_id res chain seq x y z
N MET A 1 -16.02 -20.57 30.03
CA MET A 1 -14.72 -19.96 30.36
C MET A 1 -13.66 -21.02 30.15
N GLU A 2 -12.91 -20.94 29.06
CA GLU A 2 -11.80 -21.86 28.77
C GLU A 2 -10.68 -21.62 29.79
N LYS A 3 -10.19 -22.68 30.43
CA LYS A 3 -9.06 -22.59 31.37
C LYS A 3 -7.78 -22.37 30.56
N SER A 4 -7.23 -21.17 30.62
CA SER A 4 -5.90 -20.88 30.09
C SER A 4 -4.85 -21.55 30.99
N THR A 5 -4.18 -22.58 30.47
CA THR A 5 -3.10 -23.27 31.17
C THR A 5 -1.78 -22.64 30.76
N ILE A 6 -1.04 -22.09 31.73
CA ILE A 6 0.29 -21.53 31.50
C ILE A 6 1.31 -22.69 31.55
N VAL A 7 2.06 -22.88 30.46
CA VAL A 7 3.12 -23.89 30.35
C VAL A 7 4.47 -23.18 30.18
N ARG A 8 5.51 -23.68 30.85
CA ARG A 8 6.88 -23.13 30.77
C ARG A 8 7.76 -24.04 29.90
N PHE A 9 8.50 -23.43 28.97
CA PHE A 9 9.47 -24.11 28.11
C PHE A 9 10.87 -23.51 28.33
N THR A 10 11.90 -24.33 28.22
CA THR A 10 13.31 -23.92 28.31
C THR A 10 14.06 -24.42 27.08
N ALA A 11 14.81 -23.54 26.42
CA ALA A 11 15.62 -23.86 25.26
C ALA A 11 16.93 -23.06 25.27
N LYS A 12 17.96 -23.53 24.55
CA LYS A 12 19.23 -22.80 24.40
C LYS A 12 19.09 -21.57 23.49
N PHE A 13 18.19 -21.64 22.50
CA PHE A 13 17.95 -20.59 21.53
C PHE A 13 16.44 -20.44 21.29
N LEU A 14 16.00 -19.22 21.05
CA LEU A 14 14.62 -18.87 20.69
C LEU A 14 14.65 -18.14 19.34
N VAL A 15 13.91 -18.65 18.36
CA VAL A 15 13.72 -17.98 17.06
C VAL A 15 12.29 -17.43 17.04
N VAL A 16 12.16 -16.11 16.92
CA VAL A 16 10.86 -15.44 16.82
C VAL A 16 10.55 -15.21 15.34
N ALA A 17 9.59 -15.97 14.81
CA ALA A 17 9.12 -15.89 13.42
C ALA A 17 7.61 -15.62 13.34
N SER A 18 7.08 -14.82 14.27
CA SER A 18 5.64 -14.53 14.40
C SER A 18 5.07 -13.60 13.32
N GLY A 19 5.94 -12.95 12.53
CA GLY A 19 5.55 -11.91 11.59
C GLY A 19 5.14 -10.59 12.28
N GLU A 20 5.09 -9.51 11.50
CA GLU A 20 4.77 -8.15 11.99
C GLU A 20 3.39 -7.64 11.51
N ASN A 21 2.80 -8.28 10.49
CA ASN A 21 1.63 -7.77 9.75
C ASN A 21 0.32 -8.53 10.02
N SER A 22 0.24 -9.27 11.13
CA SER A 22 -0.93 -10.11 11.44
C SER A 22 -2.06 -9.36 12.15
N ALA A 23 -1.75 -8.28 12.86
CA ALA A 23 -2.74 -7.47 13.56
C ALA A 23 -3.34 -6.42 12.62
N GLU A 24 -4.66 -6.44 12.49
CA GLU A 24 -5.40 -5.42 11.73
C GLU A 24 -5.35 -4.08 12.46
N ASN A 25 -5.20 -2.99 11.71
CA ASN A 25 -5.25 -1.63 12.26
C ASN A 25 -6.25 -0.79 11.49
N ILE A 26 -7.48 -0.74 11.99
CA ILE A 26 -8.51 0.18 11.51
C ILE A 26 -8.44 1.44 12.37
N PRO A 27 -8.01 2.60 11.84
CA PRO A 27 -7.96 3.82 12.61
C PRO A 27 -9.37 4.27 13.01
N MET A 28 -9.47 5.03 14.10
CA MET A 28 -10.74 5.65 14.48
C MET A 28 -11.09 6.72 13.45
N ILE A 29 -12.12 6.46 12.65
CA ILE A 29 -12.65 7.40 11.66
C ILE A 29 -14.01 7.91 12.20
N PRO A 30 -14.16 9.22 12.45
CA PRO A 30 -15.42 9.80 12.88
C PRO A 30 -16.56 9.46 11.91
N GLY A 31 -17.66 8.93 12.43
CA GLY A 31 -18.85 8.57 11.63
C GLY A 31 -18.78 7.20 10.94
N LEU A 32 -17.67 6.45 11.08
CA LEU A 32 -17.54 5.12 10.45
C LEU A 32 -18.53 4.10 11.03
N GLN A 33 -18.84 4.19 12.33
CA GLN A 33 -19.80 3.26 12.97
C GLN A 33 -21.24 3.46 12.47
N SER A 34 -21.56 4.65 11.97
CA SER A 34 -22.86 4.99 11.39
C SER A 34 -22.89 4.88 9.86
N PHE A 35 -21.80 4.44 9.23
CA PHE A 35 -21.76 4.27 7.79
C PHE A 35 -22.69 3.10 7.40
N PRO A 36 -23.66 3.31 6.49
CA PRO A 36 -24.65 2.29 6.18
C PRO A 36 -24.14 1.17 5.26
N GLY A 37 -22.94 1.33 4.67
CA GLY A 37 -22.32 0.33 3.81
C GLY A 37 -21.32 -0.55 4.55
N ASP A 38 -20.78 -1.53 3.84
CA ASP A 38 -19.78 -2.44 4.39
C ASP A 38 -18.43 -1.77 4.60
N VAL A 39 -17.80 -2.06 5.74
CA VAL A 39 -16.46 -1.60 6.10
C VAL A 39 -15.61 -2.82 6.44
N ILE A 40 -14.53 -3.03 5.69
CA ILE A 40 -13.60 -4.14 5.92
C ILE A 40 -12.14 -3.64 5.90
N HIS A 41 -11.27 -4.31 6.65
CA HIS A 41 -9.83 -4.13 6.52
C HIS A 41 -9.26 -4.99 5.38
N SER A 42 -8.11 -4.62 4.83
CA SER A 42 -7.49 -5.31 3.69
C SER A 42 -7.17 -6.78 3.97
N SER A 43 -6.93 -7.16 5.23
CA SER A 43 -6.74 -8.56 5.67
C SER A 43 -7.96 -9.44 5.45
N SER A 44 -9.16 -8.84 5.49
CA SER A 44 -10.43 -9.52 5.27
C SER A 44 -10.85 -9.52 3.79
N TYR A 45 -10.21 -8.71 2.94
CA TYR A 45 -10.46 -8.69 1.50
C TYR A 45 -10.08 -10.02 0.84
N LYS A 46 -10.87 -10.45 -0.15
CA LYS A 46 -10.66 -11.71 -0.89
C LYS A 46 -10.66 -11.53 -2.41
N SER A 47 -11.60 -10.77 -2.94
CA SER A 47 -11.73 -10.54 -4.38
C SER A 47 -12.67 -9.38 -4.67
N GLY A 48 -12.42 -8.68 -5.78
CA GLY A 48 -13.22 -7.58 -6.28
C GLY A 48 -14.57 -8.02 -6.86
N LYS A 49 -14.74 -9.32 -7.15
CA LYS A 49 -15.93 -9.88 -7.78
C LYS A 49 -17.24 -9.55 -7.03
N SER A 50 -17.19 -9.53 -5.70
CA SER A 50 -18.37 -9.21 -4.87
C SER A 50 -18.78 -7.74 -4.91
N TYR A 51 -17.95 -6.88 -5.50
CA TYR A 51 -18.15 -5.43 -5.54
C TYR A 51 -18.47 -4.90 -6.94
N SER A 52 -18.76 -5.79 -7.90
CA SER A 52 -19.07 -5.39 -9.27
C SER A 52 -20.26 -4.42 -9.31
N GLY A 53 -20.12 -3.29 -10.00
CA GLY A 53 -21.13 -2.23 -10.06
C GLY A 53 -21.30 -1.39 -8.79
N MET A 54 -20.57 -1.67 -7.72
CA MET A 54 -20.64 -0.92 -6.46
C MET A 54 -19.69 0.28 -6.47
N ASN A 55 -20.01 1.30 -5.66
CA ASN A 55 -19.09 2.39 -5.35
C ASN A 55 -18.21 1.98 -4.16
N VAL A 56 -16.89 1.89 -4.36
CA VAL A 56 -15.96 1.42 -3.33
C VAL A 56 -14.88 2.47 -3.06
N LEU A 57 -14.68 2.79 -1.79
CA LEU A 57 -13.62 3.70 -1.34
C LEU A 57 -12.48 2.91 -0.69
N VAL A 58 -11.31 2.90 -1.31
CA VAL A 58 -10.09 2.33 -0.73
C VAL A 58 -9.35 3.40 0.06
N VAL A 59 -9.21 3.18 1.37
CA VAL A 59 -8.49 4.11 2.25
C VAL A 59 -7.04 3.63 2.40
N GLY A 60 -6.11 4.37 1.80
CA GLY A 60 -4.67 4.09 1.89
C GLY A 60 -4.05 3.73 0.55
N SER A 61 -2.77 4.11 0.41
CA SER A 61 -2.00 4.02 -0.83
C SER A 61 -0.76 3.12 -0.72
N GLY A 62 -0.78 2.17 0.23
CA GLY A 62 0.24 1.12 0.30
C GLY A 62 0.04 0.06 -0.79
N ASN A 63 0.94 -0.92 -0.85
CA ASN A 63 0.87 -2.01 -1.84
C ASN A 63 -0.50 -2.69 -1.83
N SER A 64 -0.99 -3.10 -0.66
CA SER A 64 -2.31 -3.75 -0.53
C SER A 64 -3.45 -2.85 -1.03
N GLY A 65 -3.45 -1.56 -0.68
CA GLY A 65 -4.49 -0.63 -1.12
C GLY A 65 -4.51 -0.45 -2.64
N MET A 66 -3.34 -0.34 -3.27
CA MET A 66 -3.23 -0.21 -4.72
C MET A 66 -3.62 -1.49 -5.46
N GLU A 67 -3.22 -2.66 -4.96
CA GLU A 67 -3.59 -3.95 -5.54
C GLU A 67 -5.10 -4.22 -5.40
N ILE A 68 -5.69 -3.91 -4.25
CA ILE A 68 -7.14 -4.00 -4.03
C ILE A 68 -7.88 -3.04 -4.96
N ALA A 69 -7.43 -1.79 -5.08
CA ALA A 69 -8.06 -0.82 -5.96
C ALA A 69 -8.03 -1.29 -7.43
N TYR A 70 -6.90 -1.85 -7.87
CA TYR A 70 -6.78 -2.44 -9.20
C TYR A 70 -7.73 -3.64 -9.39
N ASP A 71 -7.78 -4.56 -8.43
CA ASP A 71 -8.64 -5.74 -8.49
C ASP A 71 -10.13 -5.38 -8.51
N LEU A 72 -10.54 -4.38 -7.74
CA LEU A 72 -11.90 -3.85 -7.73
C LEU A 72 -12.32 -3.29 -9.10
N VAL A 73 -11.48 -2.41 -9.70
CA VAL A 73 -11.75 -1.84 -11.03
C VAL A 73 -11.76 -2.92 -12.10
N ALA A 74 -10.85 -3.90 -12.03
CA ALA A 74 -10.82 -5.03 -12.95
C ALA A 74 -12.09 -5.89 -12.91
N HIS A 75 -12.80 -5.90 -11.77
CA HIS A 75 -14.08 -6.59 -11.59
C HIS A 75 -15.31 -5.67 -11.77
N GLY A 76 -15.12 -4.44 -12.26
CA GLY A 76 -16.20 -3.52 -12.62
C GLY A 76 -16.78 -2.72 -11.45
N ALA A 77 -16.07 -2.61 -10.32
CA ALA A 77 -16.44 -1.67 -9.27
C ALA A 77 -16.07 -0.22 -9.67
N ASN A 78 -16.86 0.74 -9.22
CA ASN A 78 -16.51 2.16 -9.32
C ASN A 78 -15.63 2.54 -8.11
N THR A 79 -14.31 2.47 -8.28
CA THR A 79 -13.35 2.59 -7.20
C THR A 79 -12.74 3.98 -7.08
N SER A 80 -12.72 4.53 -5.86
CA SER A 80 -11.99 5.73 -5.48
C SER A 80 -10.91 5.40 -4.44
N VAL A 81 -9.81 6.15 -4.44
CA VAL A 81 -8.70 5.93 -3.51
C VAL A 81 -8.42 7.18 -2.70
N VAL A 82 -8.36 7.06 -1.38
CA VAL A 82 -7.95 8.13 -0.47
C VAL A 82 -6.46 8.01 -0.17
N ILE A 83 -5.73 9.05 -0.51
CA ILE A 83 -4.28 9.15 -0.32
C ILE A 83 -3.99 10.28 0.66
N ARG A 84 -3.46 9.94 1.85
CA ARG A 84 -3.14 10.93 2.89
C ARG A 84 -1.85 11.69 2.60
N SER A 85 -0.81 10.98 2.18
CA SER A 85 0.54 11.52 2.04
C SER A 85 1.00 11.46 0.58
N PRO A 86 1.87 12.38 0.13
CA PRO A 86 2.46 12.32 -1.21
C PRO A 86 3.09 10.94 -1.48
N ILE A 87 2.95 10.45 -2.73
CA ILE A 87 3.50 9.17 -3.16
C ILE A 87 4.22 9.30 -4.51
N HIS A 88 5.20 8.44 -4.74
CA HIS A 88 5.75 8.21 -6.07
C HIS A 88 4.97 7.09 -6.76
N VAL A 89 4.48 7.37 -7.96
CA VAL A 89 3.91 6.34 -8.85
C VAL A 89 4.97 5.95 -9.86
N VAL A 90 5.43 4.71 -9.76
CA VAL A 90 6.55 4.16 -10.53
C VAL A 90 6.26 2.70 -10.84
N THR A 91 6.71 2.23 -12.01
CA THR A 91 6.58 0.82 -12.35
C THR A 91 7.63 -0.03 -11.62
N LYS A 92 7.38 -1.33 -11.54
CA LYS A 92 8.33 -2.30 -10.97
C LYS A 92 9.65 -2.31 -11.75
N GLU A 93 9.59 -2.13 -13.06
CA GLU A 93 10.74 -2.09 -13.97
C GLU A 93 11.61 -0.86 -13.67
N LEU A 94 11.00 0.31 -13.48
CA LEU A 94 11.72 1.53 -13.10
C LEU A 94 12.41 1.37 -11.74
N ILE A 95 11.71 0.82 -10.74
CA ILE A 95 12.33 0.55 -9.43
C ILE A 95 13.49 -0.45 -9.55
N ARG A 96 13.37 -1.50 -10.37
CA ARG A 96 14.46 -2.45 -10.62
C ARG A 96 15.65 -1.79 -11.30
N LEU A 97 15.40 -0.92 -12.28
CA LEU A 97 16.45 -0.12 -12.91
C LEU A 97 17.14 0.77 -11.88
N GLY A 98 16.36 1.49 -11.07
CA GLY A 98 16.84 2.35 -9.99
C GLY A 98 17.75 1.61 -9.00
N MET A 99 17.32 0.46 -8.49
CA MET A 99 18.12 -0.40 -7.62
C MET A 99 19.43 -0.86 -8.27
N THR A 100 19.44 -1.07 -9.59
CA THR A 100 20.64 -1.48 -10.32
C THR A 100 21.62 -0.31 -10.46
N LEU A 101 21.11 0.88 -10.81
CA LEU A 101 21.91 2.10 -10.98
C LEU A 101 22.46 2.62 -9.64
N ALA A 102 21.69 2.51 -8.56
CA ALA A 102 22.08 2.93 -7.21
C ALA A 102 23.34 2.20 -6.67
N ARG A 103 23.72 1.07 -7.26
CA ARG A 103 24.97 0.37 -6.93
C ARG A 103 26.22 1.08 -7.45
N ARG A 104 26.09 1.95 -8.45
CA ARG A 104 27.21 2.58 -9.17
C ARG A 104 27.11 4.09 -9.26
N LEU A 105 25.94 4.67 -9.03
CA LEU A 105 25.67 6.11 -9.16
C LEU A 105 25.15 6.69 -7.84
N PRO A 106 25.39 7.99 -7.59
CA PRO A 106 24.79 8.71 -6.47
C PRO A 106 23.25 8.65 -6.49
N LEU A 107 22.63 8.48 -5.32
CA LEU A 107 21.17 8.30 -5.20
C LEU A 107 20.36 9.47 -5.76
N ASN A 108 20.84 10.71 -5.60
CA ASN A 108 20.19 11.89 -6.16
C ASN A 108 20.08 11.85 -7.69
N LEU A 109 21.14 11.36 -8.37
CA LEU A 109 21.13 11.21 -9.82
C LEU A 109 20.14 10.12 -10.25
N VAL A 110 20.15 8.98 -9.55
CA VAL A 110 19.22 7.88 -9.80
C VAL A 110 17.77 8.34 -9.61
N ASP A 111 17.49 9.03 -8.52
CA ASP A 111 16.16 9.56 -8.22
C ASP A 111 15.68 10.54 -9.27
N ASN A 112 16.52 11.47 -9.71
CA ASN A 112 16.17 12.41 -10.78
C ASN A 112 15.84 11.69 -12.09
N LEU A 113 16.62 10.66 -12.45
CA LEU A 113 16.36 9.83 -13.63
C LEU A 113 15.03 9.08 -13.52
N LEU A 114 14.73 8.48 -12.36
CA LEU A 114 13.47 7.77 -12.13
C LEU A 114 12.27 8.72 -12.17
N VAL A 115 12.37 9.88 -11.55
CA VAL A 115 11.31 10.91 -11.53
C VAL A 115 11.05 11.42 -12.94
N MET A 116 12.09 11.64 -13.73
CA MET A 116 11.98 12.05 -15.14
C MET A 116 11.31 10.94 -15.97
N ALA A 117 11.76 9.70 -15.86
CA ALA A 117 11.15 8.57 -16.57
C ALA A 117 9.68 8.38 -16.18
N ALA A 118 9.36 8.48 -14.88
CA ALA A 118 7.98 8.42 -14.41
C ALA A 118 7.11 9.57 -14.96
N ASN A 119 7.65 10.79 -15.06
CA ASN A 119 6.96 11.92 -15.71
C ASN A 119 6.72 11.66 -17.20
N LEU A 120 7.65 11.01 -17.90
CA LEU A 120 7.47 10.68 -19.32
C LEU A 120 6.41 9.60 -19.52
N ILE A 121 6.34 8.60 -18.64
CA ILE A 121 5.39 7.48 -18.75
C ILE A 121 3.99 7.89 -18.31
N PHE A 122 3.87 8.56 -17.16
CA PHE A 122 2.58 8.83 -16.52
C PHE A 122 2.10 10.28 -16.68
N GLY A 123 2.96 11.18 -17.15
CA GLY A 123 2.67 12.61 -17.19
C GLY A 123 2.53 13.24 -15.81
N ASP A 124 1.87 14.39 -15.79
CA ASP A 124 1.53 15.08 -14.54
C ASP A 124 0.29 14.48 -13.89
N LEU A 125 0.50 13.78 -12.77
CA LEU A 125 -0.55 13.14 -11.97
C LEU A 125 -1.21 14.11 -10.98
N SER A 126 -0.75 15.37 -10.89
CA SER A 126 -1.38 16.39 -10.03
C SER A 126 -2.84 16.64 -10.40
N ARG A 127 -3.20 16.42 -11.68
CA ARG A 127 -4.58 16.46 -12.18
C ARG A 127 -5.52 15.47 -11.49
N TYR A 128 -4.96 14.40 -10.93
CA TYR A 128 -5.69 13.38 -10.15
C TYR A 128 -5.50 13.57 -8.64
N GLY A 129 -4.95 14.71 -8.20
CA GLY A 129 -4.64 14.98 -6.79
C GLY A 129 -3.39 14.29 -6.25
N ILE A 130 -2.67 13.52 -7.08
CA ILE A 130 -1.46 12.80 -6.67
C ILE A 130 -0.27 13.77 -6.68
N ARG A 131 0.25 14.06 -5.49
CA ARG A 131 1.45 14.89 -5.31
C ARG A 131 2.66 14.02 -5.05
N ARG A 132 3.81 14.42 -5.61
CA ARG A 132 5.09 13.74 -5.40
C ARG A 132 5.76 14.21 -4.09
N PRO A 133 6.40 13.30 -3.33
CA PRO A 133 7.27 13.67 -2.22
C PRO A 133 8.46 14.54 -2.66
N LYS A 134 9.02 15.32 -1.73
CA LYS A 134 10.26 16.09 -1.98
C LYS A 134 11.49 15.19 -2.13
N MET A 135 11.52 14.09 -1.37
CA MET A 135 12.59 13.09 -1.45
C MET A 135 12.33 12.15 -2.62
N GLY A 136 13.39 11.67 -3.28
CA GLY A 136 13.26 10.79 -4.42
C GLY A 136 12.87 9.34 -4.04
N PRO A 137 12.45 8.52 -5.03
CA PRO A 137 11.92 7.18 -4.79
C PRO A 137 12.86 6.21 -4.08
N MET A 138 14.18 6.34 -4.30
CA MET A 138 15.20 5.47 -3.71
C MET A 138 15.59 5.92 -2.31
N ILE A 139 15.56 7.23 -2.03
CA ILE A 139 15.88 7.80 -0.70
C ILE A 139 14.71 7.64 0.29
N LEU A 140 13.47 7.66 -0.20
CA LEU A 140 12.27 7.54 0.63
C LEU A 140 12.09 6.14 1.25
N LYS A 141 12.88 5.15 0.81
CA LYS A 141 12.67 3.73 1.09
C LYS A 141 13.48 3.22 2.27
#